data_AF-A0A354AYH9-F1
#
_entry.id   AF-A0A354AYH9-F1
#
_cell.length_a   1.000
_cell.length_b   1.000
_cell.length_c   1.000
_cell.angle_alpha   90.00
_cell.angle_beta   90.00
_cell.angle_gamma   90.00
#
_symmetry.space_group_name_H-M   'P 1'
#
loop_
_entity.id
_entity.type
_entity.pdbx_description
1 polymer ?
#
loop_
_entity_poly.entity_id
_entity_poly.type
_entity_poly.pdbx_seq_one_letter_code
_entity_poly.pdbx_strand_id
1 'polypeptide(L)'
;MSTRAVYSFIGFPSAQECHYYLHHDGYPSGAAWRFSAALRQGDAASAFLAAFLSSQPQAEPLARVEQAADAEYRYRLQLLASADPQLQVQCWRRIPGDGSWHSRCGPMALGAFIQRFIPDNQH
;
A
#
# COMPACT_ATOMS: atom_id res chain seq x y z
N MET A 1 -6.32 -8.47 16.68
CA MET A 1 -4.99 -8.98 16.26
C MET A 1 -4.30 -7.90 15.47
N SER A 2 -3.02 -7.65 15.74
CA SER A 2 -2.23 -6.61 15.08
C SER A 2 -1.66 -7.15 13.78
N THR A 3 -2.39 -7.01 12.66
CA THR A 3 -1.89 -7.44 11.35
C THR A 3 -0.89 -6.43 10.82
N ARG A 4 0.30 -6.91 10.46
CA ARG A 4 1.43 -6.09 10.03
C ARG A 4 1.58 -6.07 8.52
N ALA A 5 1.98 -4.93 7.96
CA ALA A 5 2.16 -4.79 6.52
C ALA A 5 3.36 -3.93 6.14
N VAL A 6 3.95 -4.26 5.00
CA VAL A 6 4.93 -3.43 4.30
C VAL A 6 4.29 -2.80 3.07
N TYR A 7 4.53 -1.51 2.88
CA TYR A 7 4.10 -0.72 1.73
C TYR A 7 5.34 -0.25 0.98
N SER A 8 5.46 -0.67 -0.28
CA SER A 8 6.55 -0.25 -1.16
C SER A 8 6.01 0.70 -2.22
N PHE A 9 6.69 1.81 -2.43
CA PHE A 9 6.28 2.85 -3.38
C PHE A 9 7.36 3.00 -4.43
N ILE A 10 6.98 3.00 -5.71
CA ILE A 10 7.91 3.00 -6.83
C ILE A 10 7.49 4.06 -7.85
N GLY A 11 8.47 4.81 -8.36
CA GLY A 11 8.28 5.78 -9.44
C GLY A 11 7.70 7.13 -9.02
N PHE A 12 7.74 7.46 -7.72
CA PHE A 12 7.25 8.75 -7.23
C PHE A 12 8.36 9.82 -7.33
N PRO A 13 8.01 11.11 -7.54
CA PRO A 13 9.01 12.16 -7.68
C PRO A 13 9.95 12.33 -6.47
N SER A 14 9.44 12.06 -5.26
CA SER A 14 10.20 12.19 -4.01
C SER A 14 11.05 10.96 -3.68
N ALA A 15 10.84 9.83 -4.34
CA ALA A 15 11.57 8.59 -4.11
C ALA A 15 11.44 7.63 -5.31
N GLN A 16 12.57 7.19 -5.84
CA GLN A 16 12.60 6.18 -6.91
C GLN A 16 11.99 4.85 -6.42
N GLU A 17 12.36 4.43 -5.21
CA GLU A 17 11.77 3.32 -4.46
C GLU A 17 11.92 3.58 -2.97
N CYS A 18 10.86 3.33 -2.19
CA CYS A 18 10.92 3.37 -0.72
C CYS A 18 9.93 2.39 -0.08
N HIS A 19 10.23 2.00 1.16
CA HIS A 19 9.48 0.99 1.88
C HIS A 19 9.08 1.50 3.26
N TYR A 20 7.85 1.21 3.67
CA TYR A 20 7.33 1.59 4.98
C TYR A 20 6.64 0.42 5.65
N TYR A 21 6.80 0.35 6.95
CA TYR A 21 6.23 -0.66 7.80
C TYR A 21 5.13 -0.09 8.69
N LEU A 22 4.01 -0.80 8.80
CA LEU A 22 2.93 -0.49 9.73
C LEU A 22 2.56 -1.73 10.54
N HIS A 23 2.46 -1.53 11.86
CA HIS A 23 2.21 -2.60 12.82
C HIS A 23 0.75 -3.05 12.88
N HIS A 24 -0.19 -2.21 12.39
CA HIS A 24 -1.63 -2.41 12.54
C HIS A 24 -2.39 -2.30 11.20
N ASP A 25 -3.54 -2.96 11.13
CA ASP A 25 -4.46 -2.96 9.99
C ASP A 25 -3.81 -3.26 8.65
N GLY A 26 -2.85 -4.19 8.64
CA GLY A 26 -2.16 -4.63 7.44
C GLY A 26 -3.02 -5.49 6.51
N TYR A 27 -4.23 -5.89 6.91
CA TYR A 27 -5.15 -6.64 6.05
C TYR A 27 -5.68 -5.76 4.89
N PRO A 28 -6.18 -6.34 3.79
CA PRO A 28 -6.43 -5.56 2.56
C PRO A 28 -7.51 -4.49 2.65
N SER A 29 -8.54 -4.65 3.50
CA SER A 29 -9.48 -3.56 3.77
C SER A 29 -8.85 -2.41 4.58
N GLY A 30 -7.92 -2.70 5.50
CA GLY A 30 -7.16 -1.68 6.22
C GLY A 30 -6.23 -0.91 5.29
N ALA A 31 -5.51 -1.62 4.41
CA ALA A 31 -4.71 -0.99 3.36
C ALA A 31 -5.57 -0.13 2.41
N ALA A 32 -6.72 -0.64 1.97
CA ALA A 32 -7.66 0.11 1.14
C ALA A 32 -8.14 1.40 1.82
N TRP A 33 -8.38 1.38 3.14
CA TRP A 33 -8.81 2.56 3.88
C TRP A 33 -7.72 3.62 3.89
N ARG A 34 -6.47 3.21 4.16
CA ARG A 34 -5.30 4.10 4.12
C ARG A 34 -5.11 4.69 2.73
N PHE A 35 -5.29 3.91 1.68
CA PHE A 35 -5.19 4.40 0.30
C PHE A 35 -6.31 5.37 -0.06
N SER A 36 -7.55 5.09 0.34
CA SER A 36 -8.67 6.02 0.16
C SER A 36 -8.44 7.33 0.91
N ALA A 37 -7.95 7.28 2.16
CA ALA A 37 -7.59 8.46 2.92
C ALA A 37 -6.51 9.30 2.22
N ALA A 38 -5.46 8.67 1.70
CA ALA A 38 -4.40 9.35 0.94
C ALA A 38 -4.92 9.97 -0.38
N LEU A 39 -5.80 9.28 -1.11
CA LEU A 39 -6.43 9.83 -2.33
C LEU A 39 -7.28 11.06 -2.04
N ARG A 40 -7.96 11.12 -0.89
CA ARG A 40 -8.77 12.30 -0.52
C ARG A 40 -7.93 13.51 -0.12
N GLN A 41 -6.66 13.32 0.22
CA GLN A 41 -5.76 14.40 0.64
C GLN A 41 -4.93 14.99 -0.51
N GLY A 42 -4.78 14.28 -1.62
CA GLY A 42 -3.94 14.68 -2.74
C GLY A 42 -4.72 14.88 -4.03
N ASP A 43 -4.48 15.98 -4.73
CA ASP A 43 -5.17 16.31 -5.99
C ASP A 43 -4.56 15.61 -7.22
N ALA A 44 -3.42 14.93 -7.05
CA ALA A 44 -2.70 14.27 -8.14
C ALA A 44 -2.10 12.93 -7.71
N ALA A 45 -2.03 11.97 -8.64
CA ALA A 45 -1.44 10.66 -8.39
C ALA A 45 0.03 10.73 -7.95
N SER A 46 0.80 11.71 -8.44
CA SER A 46 2.19 11.94 -8.04
C SER A 46 2.36 12.41 -6.60
N ALA A 47 1.32 13.02 -6.01
CA ALA A 47 1.32 13.47 -4.62
C ALA A 47 0.94 12.35 -3.63
N PHE A 48 0.51 11.17 -4.12
CA PHE A 48 -0.04 10.11 -3.29
C PHE A 48 0.91 9.63 -2.19
N LEU A 49 2.22 9.47 -2.47
CA LEU A 49 3.18 9.05 -1.45
C LEU A 49 3.25 10.07 -0.30
N ALA A 50 3.31 11.37 -0.61
CA ALA A 50 3.34 12.41 0.41
C ALA A 50 2.05 12.42 1.25
N ALA A 51 0.88 12.32 0.60
CA ALA A 51 -0.41 12.21 1.26
C ALA A 51 -0.51 10.95 2.14
N PHE A 52 -0.03 9.81 1.65
CA PHE A 52 0.02 8.57 2.42
C PHE A 52 0.84 8.77 3.69
N LEU A 53 2.08 9.26 3.59
CA LEU A 53 2.93 9.46 4.77
C LEU A 53 2.35 10.49 5.76
N SER A 54 1.72 11.55 5.26
CA SER A 54 1.03 12.53 6.12
C SER A 54 -0.13 11.89 6.90
N SER A 55 -0.89 11.00 6.27
CA SER A 55 -1.99 10.27 6.91
C SER A 55 -1.52 9.13 7.83
N GLN A 56 -0.26 8.69 7.72
CA GLN A 56 0.30 7.52 8.42
C GLN A 56 1.54 7.89 9.26
N PRO A 57 1.39 8.66 10.36
CA PRO A 57 2.52 9.11 11.17
C PRO A 57 3.29 7.98 11.87
N GLN A 58 2.68 6.79 11.97
CA GLN A 58 3.29 5.58 12.54
C GLN A 58 4.04 4.73 11.49
N ALA A 59 4.11 5.18 10.24
CA ALA A 59 4.81 4.46 9.19
C ALA A 59 6.34 4.52 9.42
N GLU A 60 6.94 3.37 9.67
CA GLU A 60 8.39 3.27 9.91
C GLU A 60 9.13 3.03 8.58
N PRO A 61 10.14 3.84 8.22
CA PRO A 61 10.90 3.63 7.00
C PRO A 61 11.75 2.36 7.10
N LEU A 62 11.78 1.58 6.02
CA LEU A 62 12.67 0.43 5.87
C LEU A 62 13.66 0.68 4.72
N ALA A 63 14.91 0.28 4.92
CA ALA A 63 15.89 0.23 3.85
C ALA A 63 15.59 -0.92 2.87
N ARG A 64 15.05 -2.04 3.38
CA ARG A 64 14.71 -3.24 2.59
C ARG A 64 13.47 -3.94 3.15
N VAL A 65 12.64 -4.53 2.28
CA VAL A 65 11.39 -5.19 2.68
C VAL A 65 11.58 -6.43 3.57
N GLU A 66 12.79 -7.01 3.58
CA GLU A 66 13.16 -8.16 4.42
C GLU A 66 13.29 -7.80 5.91
N GLN A 67 13.49 -6.52 6.23
CA GLN A 67 13.61 -6.07 7.62
C GLN A 67 12.31 -6.29 8.42
N ALA A 68 11.15 -6.28 7.75
CA ALA A 68 9.86 -6.61 8.35
C ALA A 68 9.54 -8.10 8.15
N ALA A 69 10.34 -8.96 8.79
CA ALA A 69 10.19 -10.42 8.73
C ALA A 69 8.91 -10.94 9.40
N ASP A 70 8.25 -10.12 10.20
CA ASP A 70 6.97 -10.38 10.86
C ASP A 70 5.76 -9.83 10.08
N ALA A 71 5.99 -9.20 8.91
CA ALA A 71 4.89 -8.73 8.07
C ALA A 71 4.08 -9.90 7.51
N GLU A 72 2.76 -9.79 7.62
CA GLU A 72 1.81 -10.76 7.08
C GLU A 72 1.35 -10.37 5.67
N TYR A 73 1.44 -9.07 5.33
CA TYR A 73 1.03 -8.52 4.05
C TYR A 73 2.11 -7.63 3.44
N ARG A 74 2.13 -7.61 2.11
CA ARG A 74 2.94 -6.67 1.32
C ARG A 74 2.06 -5.99 0.29
N TYR A 75 2.26 -4.70 0.13
CA TYR A 75 1.63 -3.89 -0.90
C TYR A 75 2.72 -3.19 -1.70
N ARG A 76 2.63 -3.27 -3.02
CA ARG A 76 3.48 -2.51 -3.92
C ARG A 76 2.61 -1.52 -4.68
N LEU A 77 2.87 -0.25 -4.49
CA LEU A 77 2.25 0.85 -5.20
C LEU A 77 3.23 1.40 -6.23
N GLN A 78 2.76 1.53 -7.46
CA GLN A 78 3.55 1.99 -8.57
C GLN A 78 2.84 3.16 -9.23
N LEU A 79 3.53 4.30 -9.33
CA LEU A 79 3.11 5.40 -10.17
C LEU A 79 3.54 5.11 -11.61
N LEU A 80 2.56 5.04 -12.50
CA LEU A 80 2.82 4.87 -13.93
C LEU A 80 2.90 6.25 -14.58
N ALA A 81 4.10 6.62 -15.02
CA ALA A 81 4.31 7.84 -15.78
C ALA A 81 3.64 7.69 -17.16
N SER A 82 2.55 8.43 -17.36
CA SER A 82 1.86 8.54 -18.64
C SER A 82 1.28 9.96 -18.78
N ALA A 83 0.62 10.26 -19.90
CA ALA A 83 -0.07 11.55 -20.07
C ALA A 83 -1.17 11.77 -19.00
N ASP A 84 -1.69 10.69 -18.42
CA ASP A 84 -2.59 10.66 -17.27
C ASP A 84 -2.01 9.71 -16.21
N PRO A 85 -1.24 10.22 -15.22
CA PRO A 85 -0.55 9.38 -14.26
C PRO A 85 -1.51 8.54 -13.41
N GLN A 86 -1.31 7.23 -13.40
CA GLN A 86 -2.16 6.27 -12.69
C GLN A 86 -1.40 5.51 -11.62
N LEU A 87 -2.12 5.12 -10.57
CA LEU A 87 -1.60 4.29 -9.48
C LEU A 87 -2.03 2.84 -9.69
N GLN A 88 -1.06 1.94 -9.71
CA GLN A 88 -1.31 0.51 -9.62
C GLN A 88 -0.89 -0.04 -8.27
N VAL A 89 -1.61 -1.05 -7.80
CA VAL A 89 -1.31 -1.78 -6.57
C VAL A 89 -1.24 -3.28 -6.82
N GLN A 90 -0.31 -3.92 -6.13
CA GLN A 90 -0.20 -5.38 -6.00
C GLN A 90 -0.18 -5.75 -4.53
N CYS A 91 -0.77 -6.89 -4.18
CA CYS A 91 -0.86 -7.37 -2.81
C CYS A 91 -0.40 -8.82 -2.71
N TRP A 92 0.41 -9.09 -1.71
CA TRP A 92 0.79 -10.43 -1.31
C TRP A 92 0.45 -10.65 0.17
N ARG A 93 0.23 -11.92 0.50
CA ARG A 93 0.06 -12.38 1.88
C ARG A 93 1.07 -13.48 2.15
N ARG A 94 1.62 -13.51 3.36
CA ARG A 94 2.37 -14.66 3.86
C ARG A 94 1.43 -15.60 4.60
N ILE A 95 1.47 -16.89 4.25
CA ILE A 95 0.73 -17.92 4.99
C ILE A 95 1.57 -18.33 6.21
N PRO A 96 1.00 -18.34 7.43
CA PRO A 96 1.69 -18.86 8.61
C PRO A 96 2.19 -20.29 8.36
N GLY A 97 3.48 -20.55 8.63
CA GLY A 97 4.10 -21.87 8.47
C GLY A 97 4.71 -22.16 7.09
N ASP A 98 4.29 -21.47 6.03
CA ASP A 98 4.76 -21.72 4.66
C ASP A 98 5.96 -20.83 4.25
N GLY A 99 6.22 -19.76 5.00
CA GLY A 99 7.35 -18.83 4.78
C GLY A 99 7.30 -18.04 3.46
N SER A 100 6.47 -18.46 2.52
CA SER A 100 6.37 -17.99 1.14
C SER A 100 5.32 -16.90 0.97
N TRP A 101 5.57 -16.01 0.01
CA TRP A 101 4.64 -14.94 -0.37
C TRP A 101 3.68 -15.40 -1.46
N HIS A 102 2.39 -15.30 -1.18
CA HIS A 102 1.32 -15.65 -2.12
C HIS A 102 0.66 -14.39 -2.66
N SER A 103 0.54 -14.29 -3.99
CA SER A 103 -0.18 -13.18 -4.60
C SER A 103 -1.66 -13.26 -4.23
N ARG A 104 -2.20 -12.15 -3.70
CA ARG A 104 -3.62 -12.01 -3.34
C ARG A 104 -4.36 -11.12 -4.34
N CYS A 105 -3.67 -10.14 -4.92
CA CYS A 105 -4.12 -9.45 -6.12
C CYS A 105 -2.93 -9.16 -7.03
N GLY A 106 -3.17 -9.29 -8.34
CA GLY A 106 -2.24 -8.84 -9.37
C GLY A 106 -2.20 -7.31 -9.48
N PRO A 107 -1.38 -6.79 -10.41
CA PRO A 107 -1.38 -5.36 -10.71
C PRO A 107 -2.78 -4.93 -11.13
N MET A 108 -3.36 -4.01 -10.36
CA MET A 108 -4.65 -3.42 -10.68
C MET A 108 -4.68 -1.95 -10.31
N ALA A 109 -5.59 -1.19 -10.92
CA ALA A 109 -5.79 0.21 -10.58
C ALA A 109 -6.11 0.37 -9.08
N LEU A 110 -5.54 1.39 -8.45
CA LEU A 110 -5.73 1.64 -7.02
C LEU A 110 -7.21 1.82 -6.65
N GLY A 111 -7.99 2.50 -7.50
CA GLY A 111 -9.44 2.65 -7.31
C GLY A 111 -10.17 1.31 -7.30
N ALA A 112 -9.82 0.38 -8.20
CA ALA A 112 -10.41 -0.96 -8.23
C ALA A 112 -10.04 -1.79 -6.99
N PHE A 113 -8.82 -1.63 -6.48
CA PHE A 113 -8.43 -2.25 -5.21
C PHE A 113 -9.25 -1.72 -4.03
N ILE A 114 -9.45 -0.40 -3.95
CA ILE A 114 -10.24 0.23 -2.88
C ILE A 114 -11.68 -0.27 -2.94
N GLN A 115 -12.35 -0.19 -4.09
CA GLN A 115 -13.72 -0.68 -4.26
C GLN A 115 -13.88 -2.16 -3.91
N ARG A 116 -12.86 -2.98 -4.22
CA ARG A 116 -12.87 -4.41 -3.93
C ARG A 116 -12.83 -4.71 -2.43
N PHE A 117 -12.13 -3.91 -1.64
CA PHE A 117 -11.89 -4.19 -0.21
C PHE A 117 -12.62 -3.23 0.74
N ILE A 118 -13.22 -2.17 0.21
CA ILE A 118 -14.16 -1.28 0.89
C ILE A 118 -15.31 -1.03 -0.09
N PRO A 119 -16.35 -1.88 -0.08
CA PRO A 119 -17.58 -1.57 -0.78
C PRO A 119 -18.24 -0.34 -0.11
N ASP A 120 -18.91 0.51 -0.88
CA ASP A 120 -19.49 1.83 -0.53
C ASP A 120 -20.54 1.88 0.62
N ASN A 121 -20.54 0.92 1.54
CA ASN A 121 -21.53 0.76 2.61
C ASN A 121 -21.08 1.21 4.01
N GLN A 122 -20.12 2.12 4.13
CA GLN A 122 -19.82 2.78 5.41
C GLN A 122 -19.75 4.30 5.23
N HIS A 123 -20.94 4.89 5.17
CA HIS A 123 -21.19 6.30 5.44
C HIS A 123 -21.42 6.50 6.94
#